data_AF-A0A662U1N3-F1
#
_entry.id   AF-A0A662U1N3-F1
#
_cell.length_a   1.000
_cell.length_b   1.000
_cell.length_c   1.000
_cell.angle_alpha   90.00
_cell.angle_beta   90.00
_cell.angle_gamma   90.00
#
_symmetry.space_group_name_H-M   'P 1'
#
loop_
_entity.id
_entity.type
_entity.pdbx_description
1 polymer ?
#
loop_
_entity_poly.entity_id
_entity_poly.type
_entity_poly.pdbx_seq_one_letter_code
_entity_poly.pdbx_strand_id
1 'polypeptide(L)'
;MRKVLNVDEFLQAQTIEVQLKGKTYLVKDIPVEVQDMLAKEPPDYAGAVAAILGIDRSELADCGIITLVKIVQFVHENLVQPTLPGGQLPD
;
A
#
# COMPACT_ATOMS: atom_id res chain seq x y z
N MET A 1 -28.33 -14.44 -12.87
CA MET A 1 -28.03 -13.54 -11.75
C MET A 1 -26.86 -12.66 -12.14
N ARG A 2 -26.99 -11.33 -12.04
CA ARG A 2 -25.90 -10.40 -12.37
C ARG A 2 -25.12 -10.10 -11.09
N LYS A 3 -23.85 -10.49 -11.05
CA LYS A 3 -22.92 -10.05 -9.99
C LYS A 3 -22.45 -8.65 -10.36
N VAL A 4 -22.66 -7.67 -9.49
CA VAL A 4 -22.17 -6.30 -9.65
C VAL A 4 -21.20 -6.04 -8.51
N LEU A 5 -19.97 -5.69 -8.84
CA LEU A 5 -18.95 -5.27 -7.87
C LEU A 5 -19.02 -3.74 -7.76
N ASN A 6 -19.25 -3.23 -6.55
CA ASN A 6 -19.13 -1.81 -6.26
C ASN A 6 -17.68 -1.49 -5.87
N VAL A 7 -16.94 -0.87 -6.78
CA VAL A 7 -15.51 -0.59 -6.61
C VAL A 7 -15.28 0.50 -5.55
N ASP A 8 -16.17 1.49 -5.46
CA ASP A 8 -16.04 2.60 -4.51
C ASP A 8 -16.17 2.12 -3.05
N GLU A 9 -17.14 1.24 -2.77
CA GLU A 9 -17.30 0.63 -1.44
C GLU A 9 -16.12 -0.27 -1.09
N PHE A 10 -15.59 -1.02 -2.06
CA PHE A 10 -14.43 -1.87 -1.86
C PHE A 10 -13.18 -1.04 -1.48
N LEU A 11 -12.91 0.06 -2.20
CA LEU A 11 -11.77 0.93 -1.93
C LEU A 11 -11.90 1.68 -0.59
N GLN A 12 -13.11 2.06 -0.20
CA GLN A 12 -13.34 2.69 1.12
C GLN A 12 -13.12 1.71 2.27
N ALA A 13 -13.58 0.46 2.13
CA ALA A 13 -13.42 -0.56 3.16
C ALA A 13 -11.95 -1.00 3.36
N GLN A 14 -11.13 -0.91 2.31
CA GLN A 14 -9.72 -1.33 2.31
C GLN A 14 -8.74 -0.19 2.65
N THR A 15 -9.21 1.00 3.03
CA THR A 15 -8.28 2.11 3.33
C THR A 15 -7.46 1.83 4.58
N ILE A 16 -6.12 1.94 4.46
CA ILE A 16 -5.20 1.82 5.58
C ILE A 16 -4.61 3.17 5.98
N GLU A 17 -4.33 3.32 7.26
CA GLU A 17 -3.72 4.51 7.82
C GLU A 17 -2.25 4.23 8.17
N VAL A 18 -1.33 5.00 7.58
CA VAL A 18 0.10 4.94 7.91
C VAL A 18 0.47 6.23 8.62
N GLN A 19 0.92 6.12 9.87
CA GLN A 19 1.47 7.26 10.60
C GLN A 19 2.98 7.35 10.41
N LEU A 20 3.44 8.49 9.92
CA LEU A 20 4.85 8.80 9.76
C LEU A 20 5.14 10.21 10.27
N LYS A 21 6.10 10.35 11.19
CA LYS A 21 6.50 11.64 11.80
C LYS A 21 5.31 12.42 12.41
N GLY A 22 4.32 11.73 12.97
CA GLY A 22 3.12 12.34 13.54
C GLY A 22 2.09 12.85 12.51
N LYS A 23 2.33 12.62 11.21
CA LYS A 23 1.33 12.83 10.15
C LYS A 23 0.69 11.49 9.79
N THR A 24 -0.62 11.50 9.56
CA THR A 24 -1.38 10.33 9.10
C THR A 24 -1.57 10.41 7.60
N TYR A 25 -1.22 9.33 6.90
CA TYR A 25 -1.38 9.16 5.47
C TYR A 25 -2.40 8.05 5.20
N LEU A 26 -3.37 8.34 4.34
CA LEU A 26 -4.39 7.39 3.94
C LEU A 26 -3.98 6.72 2.64
N VAL A 27 -3.79 5.41 2.67
CA VAL A 27 -3.48 4.61 1.49
C VAL A 27 -4.71 3.81 1.12
N LYS A 28 -5.25 4.08 -0.06
CA LYS A 28 -6.45 3.40 -0.60
C LYS A 28 -6.12 2.32 -1.60
N ASP A 29 -4.95 2.44 -2.24
CA ASP A 29 -4.50 1.55 -3.29
C ASP A 29 -2.97 1.67 -3.43
N ILE A 30 -2.37 0.71 -4.14
CA ILE A 30 -0.94 0.69 -4.44
C ILE A 30 -0.75 1.05 -5.92
N PRO A 31 -0.07 2.17 -6.23
CA PRO A 31 0.24 2.53 -7.62
C PRO A 31 1.01 1.43 -8.33
N VAL A 32 0.68 1.18 -9.61
CA VAL A 32 1.33 0.11 -10.41
C VAL A 32 2.85 0.28 -10.47
N GLU A 33 3.32 1.53 -10.56
CA GLU A 33 4.74 1.89 -10.56
C GLU A 33 5.51 1.43 -9.32
N VAL A 34 4.82 1.18 -8.19
CA VAL A 34 5.45 0.63 -6.98
C VAL A 34 6.01 -0.76 -7.24
N GLN A 35 5.32 -1.59 -8.02
CA GLN A 35 5.82 -2.92 -8.38
C GLN A 35 7.11 -2.81 -9.19
N ASP A 36 7.17 -1.90 -10.16
CA ASP A 36 8.36 -1.65 -10.96
C ASP A 36 9.52 -1.09 -10.11
N MET A 37 9.22 -0.29 -9.08
CA MET A 37 10.24 0.22 -8.15
C MET A 37 10.83 -0.87 -7.25
N LEU A 38 9.99 -1.80 -6.78
CA LEU A 38 10.40 -2.91 -5.93
C LEU A 38 11.09 -4.04 -6.72
N ALA A 39 10.83 -4.15 -8.02
CA ALA A 39 11.47 -5.15 -8.90
C ALA A 39 12.89 -4.76 -9.36
N LYS A 40 13.35 -3.52 -9.10
CA LYS A 40 14.72 -3.07 -9.44
C LYS A 40 15.78 -3.73 -8.55
N GLU A 41 17.01 -3.78 -9.04
CA GLU A 41 18.19 -4.19 -8.27
C GLU A 41 19.22 -3.03 -8.20
N PRO A 42 19.43 -2.39 -7.04
CA PRO A 42 18.72 -2.58 -5.78
C PRO A 42 17.28 -2.02 -5.80
N PRO A 43 16.35 -2.54 -4.97
CA PRO A 43 14.97 -2.06 -4.94
C PRO A 43 14.88 -0.61 -4.44
N ASP A 44 14.00 0.19 -5.07
CA ASP A 44 13.78 1.59 -4.68
C ASP A 44 12.67 1.71 -3.63
N TYR A 45 12.97 1.30 -2.39
CA TYR A 45 12.01 1.37 -1.29
C TYR A 45 11.58 2.80 -0.94
N ALA A 46 12.47 3.79 -1.09
CA ALA A 46 12.13 5.18 -0.83
C ALA A 46 11.15 5.71 -1.86
N GLY A 47 11.36 5.40 -3.15
CA GLY A 47 10.40 5.70 -4.21
C GLY A 47 9.07 4.99 -4.01
N ALA A 48 9.10 3.71 -3.67
CA ALA A 48 7.91 2.92 -3.42
C ALA A 48 7.06 3.52 -2.29
N VAL A 49 7.65 3.83 -1.14
CA VAL A 49 6.93 4.45 -0.01
C VAL A 49 6.42 5.85 -0.37
N ALA A 50 7.21 6.66 -1.08
CA ALA A 50 6.79 7.97 -1.55
C ALA A 50 5.55 7.89 -2.44
N ALA A 51 5.53 6.95 -3.38
CA ALA A 51 4.40 6.71 -4.27
C ALA A 51 3.16 6.18 -3.52
N ILE A 52 3.35 5.23 -2.58
CA ILE A 52 2.26 4.68 -1.75
C ILE A 52 1.60 5.78 -0.90
N LEU A 53 2.40 6.62 -0.23
CA LEU A 53 1.90 7.63 0.69
C LEU A 53 1.53 8.95 -0.01
N GLY A 54 1.86 9.10 -1.29
CA GLY A 54 1.64 10.33 -2.05
C GLY A 54 2.47 11.51 -1.54
N ILE A 55 3.72 11.26 -1.12
CA ILE A 55 4.62 12.28 -0.56
C ILE A 55 5.93 12.39 -1.34
N ASP A 56 6.62 13.51 -1.15
CA ASP A 56 7.98 13.68 -1.65
C ASP A 56 8.97 12.78 -0.91
N ARG A 57 9.99 12.29 -1.65
CA ARG A 57 11.09 11.49 -1.06
C ARG A 57 11.86 12.24 0.04
N SER A 58 11.85 13.57 0.02
CA SER A 58 12.48 14.40 1.06
C SER A 58 11.84 14.22 2.43
N GLU A 59 10.54 13.92 2.50
CA GLU A 59 9.85 13.61 3.76
C GLU A 59 10.35 12.27 4.36
N LEU A 60 10.95 11.41 3.54
CA LEU A 60 11.52 10.11 3.92
C LEU A 60 13.02 10.15 4.24
N ALA A 61 13.68 11.32 4.19
CA ALA A 61 15.14 11.43 4.34
C ALA A 61 15.67 10.86 5.67
N ASP A 62 14.86 10.92 6.74
CA ASP A 62 15.21 10.40 8.07
C ASP A 62 14.81 8.92 8.26
N CYS A 63 14.17 8.30 7.26
CA CYS A 63 13.74 6.92 7.32
C CYS A 63 14.85 5.99 6.83
N GLY A 64 15.36 5.15 7.73
CA GLY A 64 16.29 4.08 7.35
C GLY A 64 15.60 3.01 6.49
N ILE A 65 16.43 2.23 5.79
CA ILE A 65 15.98 1.14 4.91
C ILE A 65 15.01 0.16 5.59
N ILE A 66 15.23 -0.16 6.87
CA ILE A 66 14.38 -1.06 7.66
C ILE A 66 12.96 -0.49 7.79
N THR A 67 12.84 0.81 8.05
CA THR A 67 11.54 1.49 8.17
C THR A 67 10.79 1.47 6.84
N LEU A 68 11.48 1.76 5.73
CA LEU A 68 10.89 1.77 4.40
C LEU A 68 10.38 0.39 3.99
N VAL A 69 11.18 -0.66 4.22
CA VAL A 69 10.77 -2.06 3.97
C VAL A 69 9.54 -2.41 4.80
N LYS A 70 9.49 -2.00 6.08
CA LYS A 70 8.36 -2.31 6.96
C LYS A 70 7.07 -1.63 6.51
N ILE A 71 7.14 -0.40 6.01
CA ILE A 71 5.97 0.30 5.45
C ILE A 71 5.46 -0.44 4.23
N VAL A 72 6.33 -0.78 3.28
CA VAL A 72 5.94 -1.52 2.06
C VAL A 72 5.30 -2.86 2.42
N GLN A 73 5.90 -3.62 3.35
CA GLN A 73 5.34 -4.89 3.83
C GLN A 73 3.97 -4.70 4.46
N PHE A 74 3.82 -3.73 5.37
CA PHE A 74 2.54 -3.46 6.03
C PHE A 74 1.45 -3.10 5.02
N VAL A 75 1.76 -2.25 4.06
CA VAL A 75 0.83 -1.83 3.00
C VAL A 75 0.44 -3.04 2.15
N HIS A 76 1.41 -3.85 1.74
CA HIS A 76 1.15 -5.05 0.94
C HIS A 76 0.32 -6.10 1.70
N GLU A 77 0.62 -6.33 2.98
CA GLU A 77 -0.11 -7.29 3.83
C GLU A 77 -1.57 -6.86 4.08
N ASN A 78 -1.86 -5.56 4.13
CA ASN A 78 -3.20 -5.09 4.44
C ASN A 78 -4.04 -4.73 3.20
N LEU A 79 -3.41 -4.39 2.07
CA LEU A 79 -4.12 -4.05 0.82
C LEU A 79 -4.15 -5.20 -0.21
N VAL A 80 -3.09 -6.00 -0.28
CA VAL A 80 -2.96 -7.06 -1.32
C VAL A 80 -3.34 -8.43 -0.77
N GLN A 81 -3.13 -8.70 0.52
CA GLN A 81 -3.68 -9.93 1.08
C GLN A 81 -5.19 -9.77 1.28
N PRO A 82 -5.99 -10.78 0.87
CA PRO A 82 -7.42 -10.74 1.05
C PRO A 82 -7.72 -10.95 2.53
N THR A 83 -7.90 -9.87 3.30
CA THR A 83 -8.79 -9.92 4.46
C THR A 83 -10.22 -10.00 3.93
N LEU A 84 -10.56 -11.14 3.36
CA LEU A 84 -11.93 -11.60 3.35
C LEU A 84 -12.17 -12.21 4.73
N PRO A 85 -12.91 -11.57 5.65
CA PRO A 85 -13.47 -12.28 6.77
C PRO A 85 -14.50 -13.28 6.21
N GLY A 86 -14.04 -14.50 5.88
CA GLY A 86 -14.90 -15.63 5.47
C GLY A 86 -15.16 -15.84 3.97
N GLY A 87 -14.34 -15.32 3.07
CA GLY A 87 -14.56 -15.48 1.62
C GLY A 87 -13.89 -16.71 1.04
N GLN A 88 -14.57 -17.87 1.10
CA GLN A 88 -14.38 -18.93 0.12
C GLN A 88 -14.49 -18.32 -1.28
N LEU A 89 -13.47 -18.50 -2.13
CA LEU A 89 -13.67 -18.34 -3.57
C LEU A 89 -14.74 -19.35 -3.99
N PRO A 90 -15.86 -18.94 -4.62
CA PRO A 90 -16.73 -19.92 -5.25
C PRO A 90 -16.00 -20.51 -6.46
N ASP A 91 -15.89 -21.83 -6.48
CA ASP A 91 -15.50 -22.64 -7.65
C ASP A 91 -16.29 -22.24 -8.92
#